data_AF-A0A3B3RBJ6-F1
#
_entry.id   AF-A0A3B3RBJ6-F1
#
_cell.length_a   1.000
_cell.length_b   1.000
_cell.length_c   1.000
_cell.angle_alpha   90.00
_cell.angle_beta   90.00
_cell.angle_gamma   90.00
#
_symmetry.space_group_name_H-M   'P 1'
#
loop_
_entity.id
_entity.type
_entity.pdbx_description
1 polymer ?
#
loop_
_entity_poly.entity_id
_entity_poly.type
_entity_poly.pdbx_seq_one_letter_code
_entity_poly.pdbx_strand_id
1 'polypeptide(L)'
;MCAGRTLEGAGCVTWWGFSPALDLVTVRQKGRVNVLLVGSGDPRHILKTIAHLRDTDTLHVWVVENCLEVVARQLLLLSLALTHPRSMGLQEKTEVFLEIFGNSEVRSQTEQMLRHMARQLSLGVTNTLTGLNNSCLDTTHLRFKDRDDLDRIFKQWIHPPSPSPSISKAWDSRVRQHLGTRYDSRLGCFDWDLMMKLHQRHCTVINKQQYIRWRERGVAFEMREGLYQSTNHSVLSTRILNHRGDRVAVRGYWGDIVSSPYLSFGIETDNKTLMKTQNGQHTKREVGVSFVLIGRGEGVFGQMVSYMLMPRVADKGSYGLGGLLNFNRIKIHYMYFINVLFLIMFLRNNKTYSRMNVS
;
A
#
# COMPACT_ATOMS: atom_id res chain seq x y z
N MET A 1 10.27 -25.06 -23.83
CA MET A 1 10.70 -25.33 -22.44
C MET A 1 11.23 -24.05 -21.84
N CYS A 2 10.51 -23.43 -20.90
CA CYS A 2 11.00 -22.26 -20.16
C CYS A 2 11.41 -22.72 -18.76
N ALA A 3 12.70 -22.98 -18.57
CA ALA A 3 13.29 -23.14 -17.26
C ALA A 3 13.16 -21.83 -16.47
N GLY A 4 12.58 -21.93 -15.27
CA GLY A 4 12.77 -21.03 -14.14
C GLY A 4 12.49 -19.53 -14.34
N ARG A 5 11.33 -19.06 -13.88
CA ARG A 5 11.24 -17.71 -13.27
C ARG A 5 10.38 -17.76 -12.02
N THR A 6 11.01 -18.06 -10.90
CA THR A 6 10.47 -17.95 -9.53
C THR A 6 9.84 -16.58 -9.22
N LEU A 7 10.11 -15.54 -10.03
CA LEU A 7 9.60 -14.18 -9.92
C LEU A 7 8.32 -13.87 -10.74
N GLU A 8 7.82 -14.78 -11.58
CA GLU A 8 6.68 -14.45 -12.45
C GLU A 8 5.37 -14.23 -11.67
N GLY A 9 5.19 -14.96 -10.56
CA GLY A 9 4.02 -14.87 -9.69
C GLY A 9 3.94 -13.57 -8.89
N ALA A 10 5.05 -13.13 -8.30
CA ALA A 10 5.13 -11.84 -7.59
C ALA A 10 4.90 -10.64 -8.53
N GLY A 11 5.13 -10.85 -9.83
CA GLY A 11 5.04 -9.80 -10.82
C GLY A 11 6.20 -8.83 -10.72
N CYS A 12 6.03 -7.67 -11.31
CA CYS A 12 7.06 -6.62 -11.39
C CYS A 12 6.65 -5.33 -10.69
N VAL A 13 5.38 -5.21 -10.32
CA VAL A 13 4.86 -4.17 -9.45
C VAL A 13 4.58 -4.85 -8.12
N THR A 14 5.67 -5.15 -7.41
CA THR A 14 5.62 -5.94 -6.18
C THR A 14 5.23 -5.07 -4.99
N TRP A 15 4.62 -5.70 -3.99
CA TRP A 15 4.61 -5.16 -2.63
C TRP A 15 5.98 -5.34 -1.95
N TRP A 16 6.12 -4.85 -0.72
CA TRP A 16 7.34 -5.03 0.07
C TRP A 16 7.82 -6.48 0.13
N GLY A 17 6.89 -7.42 0.24
CA GLY A 17 7.17 -8.85 0.23
C GLY A 17 6.73 -9.54 1.52
N PHE A 18 7.53 -10.51 1.94
CA PHE A 18 7.15 -11.53 2.92
C PHE A 18 7.24 -11.09 4.39
N SER A 19 7.69 -9.87 4.68
CA SER A 19 7.79 -9.41 6.06
C SER A 19 6.55 -8.61 6.50
N PRO A 20 6.22 -8.66 7.81
CA PRO A 20 5.23 -7.76 8.39
C PRO A 20 5.71 -6.30 8.36
N ALA A 21 4.80 -5.38 8.69
CA ALA A 21 5.11 -3.98 8.83
C ALA A 21 6.02 -3.72 10.04
N LEU A 22 7.19 -3.15 9.79
CA LEU A 22 8.16 -2.75 10.80
C LEU A 22 7.91 -1.32 11.29
N ASP A 23 8.02 -1.11 12.61
CA ASP A 23 8.16 0.22 13.20
C ASP A 23 9.62 0.67 13.13
N LEU A 24 9.89 1.65 12.26
CA LEU A 24 11.24 2.11 11.94
C LEU A 24 11.82 3.08 12.98
N VAL A 25 11.03 3.48 13.99
CA VAL A 25 11.48 4.39 15.07
C VAL A 25 11.97 3.62 16.30
N THR A 26 11.56 2.35 16.48
CA THR A 26 12.00 1.49 17.60
C THR A 26 13.51 1.34 17.75
N VAL A 27 14.25 1.57 16.66
CA VAL A 27 15.71 1.42 16.60
C VAL A 27 16.44 2.56 17.35
N ARG A 28 15.75 3.64 17.82
CA ARG A 28 16.43 4.80 18.44
C ARG A 28 15.73 5.51 19.62
N GLN A 29 16.56 6.15 20.45
CA GLN A 29 16.17 6.95 21.61
C GLN A 29 16.03 8.45 21.24
N LYS A 30 14.78 8.89 20.99
CA LYS A 30 14.26 10.28 20.93
C LYS A 30 14.83 11.25 19.87
N GLY A 31 13.95 12.09 19.32
CA GLY A 31 14.32 13.28 18.52
C GLY A 31 13.95 13.19 17.04
N ARG A 32 14.81 13.74 16.17
CA ARG A 32 14.58 13.76 14.72
C ARG A 32 14.99 12.44 14.08
N VAL A 33 14.05 11.76 13.44
CA VAL A 33 14.22 10.49 12.75
C VAL A 33 14.21 10.71 11.25
N ASN A 34 15.25 10.26 10.55
CA ASN A 34 15.32 10.24 9.09
C ASN A 34 15.38 8.78 8.63
N VAL A 35 14.40 8.37 7.83
CA VAL A 35 14.25 7.01 7.31
C VAL A 35 14.39 7.07 5.79
N LEU A 36 15.16 6.16 5.21
CA LEU A 36 15.19 5.96 3.75
C LEU A 36 14.57 4.59 3.44
N LEU A 37 13.52 4.60 2.62
CA LEU A 37 12.87 3.42 2.07
C LEU A 37 13.17 3.36 0.58
N VAL A 38 13.73 2.24 0.12
CA VAL A 38 14.03 2.02 -1.30
C VAL A 38 13.27 0.79 -1.75
N GLY A 39 12.39 0.97 -2.74
CA GLY A 39 11.54 -0.09 -3.26
C GLY A 39 10.59 -0.68 -2.23
N SER A 40 9.96 0.16 -1.38
CA SER A 40 9.04 -0.34 -0.37
C SER A 40 7.78 -0.95 -0.98
N GLY A 41 7.38 -0.51 -2.18
CA GLY A 41 6.25 -1.07 -2.94
C GLY A 41 4.88 -0.70 -2.38
N ASP A 42 4.76 -0.51 -1.06
CA ASP A 42 3.53 -0.15 -0.36
C ASP A 42 3.80 0.63 0.95
N PRO A 43 2.77 1.27 1.55
CA PRO A 43 2.98 2.19 2.67
C PRO A 43 2.99 1.51 4.06
N ARG A 44 3.04 0.19 4.18
CA ARG A 44 2.84 -0.51 5.48
C ARG A 44 3.79 -0.06 6.58
N HIS A 45 5.07 0.13 6.26
CA HIS A 45 6.09 0.56 7.22
C HIS A 45 5.90 2.00 7.66
N ILE A 46 5.54 2.86 6.71
CA ILE A 46 5.23 4.27 6.98
C ILE A 46 4.05 4.34 7.95
N LEU A 47 2.98 3.61 7.66
CA LEU A 47 1.78 3.58 8.49
C LEU A 47 2.06 3.03 9.90
N LYS A 48 2.77 1.88 10.03
CA LYS A 48 3.14 1.33 11.34
C LYS A 48 4.02 2.30 12.13
N THR A 49 4.98 2.93 11.47
CA THR A 49 5.89 3.90 12.11
C THR A 49 5.16 5.15 12.59
N ILE A 50 4.26 5.72 11.76
CA ILE A 50 3.47 6.90 12.16
C ILE A 50 2.57 6.58 13.36
N ALA A 51 1.96 5.39 13.37
CA ALA A 51 1.07 4.97 14.45
C ALA A 51 1.78 4.88 15.82
N HIS A 52 3.10 4.64 15.85
CA HIS A 52 3.89 4.51 17.07
C HIS A 52 4.81 5.72 17.33
N LEU A 53 4.70 6.79 16.54
CA LEU A 53 5.59 7.94 16.61
C LEU A 53 5.28 8.80 17.84
N ARG A 54 6.15 8.84 18.85
CA ARG A 54 5.93 9.67 20.05
C ARG A 54 5.71 11.15 19.70
N ASP A 55 4.92 11.83 20.52
CA ASP A 55 4.63 13.26 20.34
C ASP A 55 5.87 14.13 20.20
N THR A 56 6.98 13.80 20.86
CA THR A 56 8.24 14.57 20.82
C THR A 56 9.05 14.41 19.54
N ASP A 57 8.77 13.39 18.75
CA ASP A 57 9.62 13.00 17.63
C ASP A 57 9.23 13.74 16.33
N THR A 58 10.21 13.94 15.45
CA THR A 58 9.99 14.48 14.10
C THR A 58 10.44 13.44 13.09
N LEU A 59 9.57 13.05 12.16
CA LEU A 59 9.80 11.97 11.22
C LEU A 59 9.94 12.50 9.79
N HIS A 60 11.08 12.22 9.17
CA HIS A 60 11.28 12.39 7.74
C HIS A 60 11.48 11.02 7.09
N VAL A 61 10.57 10.63 6.21
CA VAL A 61 10.70 9.43 5.40
C VAL A 61 11.05 9.83 3.98
N TRP A 62 12.10 9.26 3.43
CA TRP A 62 12.53 9.42 2.05
C TRP A 62 12.19 8.13 1.32
N VAL A 63 11.28 8.20 0.36
CA VAL A 63 10.78 7.03 -0.37
C VAL A 63 11.33 7.09 -1.79
N VAL A 64 12.09 6.07 -2.18
CA VAL A 64 12.65 5.93 -3.52
C VAL A 64 11.97 4.74 -4.20
N GLU A 65 11.20 5.01 -5.25
CA GLU A 65 10.54 3.98 -6.05
C GLU A 65 11.04 4.02 -7.50
N ASN A 66 10.93 2.89 -8.19
CA ASN A 66 11.29 2.74 -9.61
C ASN A 66 10.06 2.66 -10.54
N CYS A 67 8.85 2.83 -10.01
CA CYS A 67 7.60 2.85 -10.77
C CYS A 67 6.70 4.00 -10.29
N LEU A 68 6.28 4.89 -11.20
CA LEU A 68 5.41 6.02 -10.85
C LEU A 68 3.98 5.57 -10.50
N GLU A 69 3.49 4.46 -11.05
CA GLU A 69 2.23 3.88 -10.61
C GLU A 69 2.27 3.41 -9.15
N VAL A 70 3.43 2.93 -8.67
CA VAL A 70 3.66 2.60 -7.25
C VAL A 70 3.64 3.87 -6.39
N VAL A 71 4.35 4.92 -6.82
CA VAL A 71 4.33 6.23 -6.13
C VAL A 71 2.90 6.77 -6.03
N ALA A 72 2.16 6.79 -7.14
CA ALA A 72 0.78 7.25 -7.18
C ALA A 72 -0.11 6.46 -6.21
N ARG A 73 0.07 5.14 -6.15
CA ARG A 73 -0.70 4.24 -5.27
C ARG A 73 -0.38 4.47 -3.80
N GLN A 74 0.90 4.65 -3.44
CA GLN A 74 1.28 4.96 -2.05
C GLN A 74 0.74 6.33 -1.62
N LEU A 75 0.79 7.34 -2.50
CA LEU A 75 0.18 8.66 -2.25
C LEU A 75 -1.32 8.57 -1.99
N LEU A 76 -2.04 7.78 -2.78
CA LEU A 76 -3.48 7.51 -2.61
C LEU A 76 -3.77 6.85 -1.25
N LEU A 77 -3.08 5.75 -0.95
CA LEU A 77 -3.28 4.99 0.29
C LEU A 77 -2.94 5.82 1.54
N LEU A 78 -1.86 6.59 1.50
CA LEU A 78 -1.49 7.48 2.60
C LEU A 78 -2.48 8.63 2.75
N SER A 79 -2.90 9.26 1.66
CA SER A 79 -3.88 10.36 1.71
C SER A 79 -5.22 9.88 2.30
N LEU A 80 -5.63 8.66 1.96
CA LEU A 80 -6.82 8.03 2.57
C LEU A 80 -6.61 7.78 4.07
N ALA A 81 -5.48 7.18 4.47
CA ALA A 81 -5.15 6.92 5.87
C ALA A 81 -5.14 8.21 6.72
N LEU A 82 -4.61 9.30 6.14
CA LEU A 82 -4.47 10.62 6.74
C LEU A 82 -5.75 11.47 6.66
N THR A 83 -6.84 10.96 6.06
CA THR A 83 -8.09 11.72 5.97
C THR A 83 -8.66 11.98 7.37
N HIS A 84 -9.10 13.22 7.63
CA HIS A 84 -9.59 13.64 8.94
C HIS A 84 -10.80 12.79 9.39
N PRO A 85 -10.89 12.37 10.66
CA PRO A 85 -11.99 11.52 11.15
C PRO A 85 -13.39 12.10 10.98
N ARG A 86 -13.51 13.44 10.97
CA ARG A 86 -14.78 14.16 10.67
C ARG A 86 -15.23 13.98 9.21
N SER A 87 -14.32 13.71 8.29
CA SER A 87 -14.63 13.54 6.87
C SER A 87 -14.97 12.09 6.52
N MET A 88 -14.35 11.14 7.22
CA MET A 88 -14.55 9.70 6.97
C MET A 88 -14.40 8.92 8.27
N GLY A 89 -15.43 8.17 8.63
CA GLY A 89 -15.44 7.33 9.82
C GLY A 89 -14.37 6.25 9.76
N LEU A 90 -13.86 5.83 10.92
CA LEU A 90 -12.75 4.88 11.02
C LEU A 90 -13.04 3.53 10.34
N GLN A 91 -14.27 3.04 10.49
CA GLN A 91 -14.73 1.81 9.85
C GLN A 91 -14.77 1.95 8.32
N GLU A 92 -15.42 2.98 7.80
CA GLU A 92 -15.49 3.26 6.36
C GLU A 92 -14.09 3.39 5.76
N LYS A 93 -13.20 4.16 6.43
CA LYS A 93 -11.81 4.35 6.02
C LYS A 93 -11.04 3.04 5.92
N THR A 94 -11.25 2.15 6.89
CA THR A 94 -10.60 0.84 6.92
C THR A 94 -11.09 -0.05 5.79
N GLU A 95 -12.40 -0.07 5.54
CA GLU A 95 -13.00 -0.83 4.43
C GLU A 95 -12.48 -0.33 3.08
N VAL A 96 -12.55 0.98 2.82
CA VAL A 96 -12.06 1.60 1.57
C VAL A 96 -10.57 1.38 1.40
N PHE A 97 -9.76 1.52 2.46
CA PHE A 97 -8.32 1.31 2.39
C PHE A 97 -7.97 -0.12 2.01
N LEU A 98 -8.56 -1.11 2.67
CA LEU A 98 -8.29 -2.52 2.40
C LEU A 98 -8.71 -2.92 0.98
N GLU A 99 -9.85 -2.40 0.51
CA GLU A 99 -10.30 -2.64 -0.86
C GLU A 99 -9.33 -2.06 -1.91
N ILE A 100 -8.93 -0.79 -1.75
CA ILE A 100 -7.95 -0.16 -2.66
C ILE A 100 -6.60 -0.89 -2.58
N PHE A 101 -6.20 -1.31 -1.38
CA PHE A 101 -4.91 -1.95 -1.10
C PHE A 101 -4.79 -3.37 -1.66
N GLY A 102 -5.82 -4.21 -1.52
CA GLY A 102 -5.70 -5.65 -1.78
C GLY A 102 -6.56 -6.21 -2.90
N ASN A 103 -7.56 -5.48 -3.39
CA ASN A 103 -8.53 -6.03 -4.33
C ASN A 103 -8.33 -5.54 -5.77
N SER A 104 -8.51 -6.46 -6.72
CA SER A 104 -8.61 -6.20 -8.16
C SER A 104 -9.89 -5.46 -8.54
N GLU A 105 -10.98 -5.77 -7.84
CA GLU A 105 -12.30 -5.16 -7.98
C GLU A 105 -12.77 -4.59 -6.64
N VAL A 106 -13.52 -3.50 -6.69
CA VAL A 106 -13.98 -2.76 -5.51
C VAL A 106 -15.48 -2.46 -5.63
N ARG A 107 -16.10 -2.07 -4.51
CA ARG A 107 -17.47 -1.56 -4.51
C ARG A 107 -17.53 -0.20 -5.22
N SER A 108 -18.71 0.15 -5.73
CA SER A 108 -18.95 1.44 -6.40
C SER A 108 -18.60 2.64 -5.51
N GLN A 109 -18.90 2.57 -4.21
CA GLN A 109 -18.58 3.63 -3.26
C GLN A 109 -17.05 3.80 -3.09
N THR A 110 -16.30 2.70 -3.01
CA THR A 110 -14.83 2.73 -2.96
C THR A 110 -14.25 3.30 -4.25
N GLU A 111 -14.84 2.97 -5.41
CA GLU A 111 -14.42 3.49 -6.71
C GLU A 111 -14.65 5.02 -6.81
N GLN A 112 -15.79 5.52 -6.33
CA GLN A 112 -16.06 6.95 -6.25
C GLN A 112 -15.07 7.67 -5.32
N MET A 113 -14.73 7.06 -4.18
CA MET A 113 -13.74 7.61 -3.26
C MET A 113 -12.33 7.64 -3.89
N LEU A 114 -11.93 6.59 -4.59
CA LEU A 114 -10.68 6.55 -5.35
C LEU A 114 -10.61 7.69 -6.36
N ARG A 115 -11.67 7.91 -7.15
CA ARG A 115 -11.75 9.02 -8.11
C ARG A 115 -11.68 10.39 -7.43
N HIS A 116 -12.36 10.57 -6.30
CA HIS A 116 -12.33 11.80 -5.53
C HIS A 116 -10.91 12.12 -5.05
N MET A 117 -10.23 11.16 -4.43
CA MET A 117 -8.87 11.32 -3.93
C MET A 117 -7.86 11.53 -5.06
N ALA A 118 -8.03 10.85 -6.20
CA ALA A 118 -7.21 11.05 -7.38
C ALA A 118 -7.30 12.48 -7.94
N ARG A 119 -8.49 13.13 -7.89
CA ARG A 119 -8.63 14.55 -8.28
C ARG A 119 -7.80 15.47 -7.38
N GLN A 120 -7.84 15.24 -6.06
CA GLN A 120 -7.08 16.04 -5.10
C GLN A 120 -5.57 15.85 -5.30
N LEU A 121 -5.13 14.62 -5.54
CA LEU A 121 -3.72 14.31 -5.82
C LEU A 121 -3.24 14.91 -7.14
N SER A 122 -4.04 14.83 -8.21
CA SER A 122 -3.76 15.46 -9.51
C SER A 122 -3.52 16.96 -9.38
N LEU A 123 -4.39 17.67 -8.64
CA LEU A 123 -4.20 19.09 -8.33
C LEU A 123 -2.96 19.33 -7.46
N GLY A 124 -2.73 18.47 -6.47
CA GLY A 124 -1.61 18.61 -5.54
C GLY A 124 -0.23 18.42 -6.20
N VAL A 125 -0.10 17.50 -7.15
CA VAL A 125 1.18 17.27 -7.86
C VAL A 125 1.45 18.29 -8.95
N THR A 126 0.44 19.01 -9.46
CA THR A 126 0.59 20.01 -10.53
C THR A 126 0.79 21.42 -9.98
N ASN A 127 0.07 21.81 -8.92
CA ASN A 127 0.17 23.15 -8.34
C ASN A 127 1.32 23.28 -7.32
N THR A 128 2.44 23.88 -7.72
CA THR A 128 3.54 24.23 -6.79
C THR A 128 3.24 25.43 -5.89
N LEU A 129 2.33 26.32 -6.28
CA LEU A 129 2.07 27.60 -5.59
C LEU A 129 1.04 27.50 -4.46
N THR A 130 0.08 26.58 -4.58
CA THR A 130 -0.93 26.27 -3.55
C THR A 130 -0.71 24.88 -2.94
N GLY A 131 0.38 24.23 -3.38
CA GLY A 131 0.69 22.83 -3.12
C GLY A 131 0.45 22.54 -1.65
N LEU A 132 -0.31 21.47 -1.40
CA LEU A 132 -0.64 20.87 -0.11
C LEU A 132 0.29 21.29 1.06
N ASN A 133 0.25 22.55 1.49
CA ASN A 133 1.23 23.11 2.44
C ASN A 133 1.00 22.55 3.85
N ASN A 134 -0.08 21.76 3.98
CA ASN A 134 -0.50 21.06 5.17
C ASN A 134 -0.51 19.52 4.97
N SER A 135 -0.02 18.99 3.84
CA SER A 135 0.18 17.54 3.66
C SER A 135 1.60 17.16 4.02
N CYS A 136 1.75 16.08 4.79
CA CYS A 136 3.04 15.45 5.00
C CYS A 136 3.59 14.76 3.75
N LEU A 137 2.82 14.68 2.65
CA LEU A 137 3.23 14.04 1.40
C LEU A 137 3.90 15.05 0.47
N ASP A 138 5.22 14.94 0.34
CA ASP A 138 6.05 15.85 -0.44
C ASP A 138 6.51 15.20 -1.75
N THR A 139 6.20 15.88 -2.86
CA THR A 139 6.57 15.48 -4.23
C THR A 139 7.55 16.44 -4.90
N THR A 140 8.07 17.43 -4.16
CA THR A 140 8.98 18.46 -4.68
C THR A 140 10.32 17.90 -5.18
N HIS A 141 10.71 16.72 -4.70
CA HIS A 141 11.92 16.00 -5.13
C HIS A 141 11.73 15.18 -6.42
N LEU A 142 10.52 15.12 -6.96
CA LEU A 142 10.25 14.55 -8.28
C LEU A 142 10.52 15.58 -9.38
N ARG A 143 11.04 15.15 -10.52
CA ARG A 143 11.24 16.04 -11.67
C ARG A 143 9.87 16.51 -12.20
N PHE A 144 9.81 17.67 -12.84
CA PHE A 144 8.56 18.16 -13.44
C PHE A 144 7.90 17.12 -14.35
N LYS A 145 8.68 16.46 -15.22
CA LYS A 145 8.19 15.35 -16.05
C LYS A 145 7.58 14.20 -15.24
N ASP A 146 8.18 13.82 -14.12
CA ASP A 146 7.65 12.74 -13.28
C ASP A 146 6.32 13.14 -12.62
N ARG A 147 6.17 14.43 -12.26
CA ARG A 147 4.93 15.00 -11.73
C ARG A 147 3.83 15.08 -12.79
N ASP A 148 4.18 15.42 -14.03
CA ASP A 148 3.26 15.39 -15.17
C ASP A 148 2.78 13.95 -15.45
N ASP A 149 3.70 12.97 -15.34
CA ASP A 149 3.35 11.55 -15.47
C ASP A 149 2.45 11.06 -14.32
N LEU A 150 2.67 11.51 -13.09
CA LEU A 150 1.76 11.25 -11.96
C LEU A 150 0.37 11.86 -12.20
N ASP A 151 0.31 13.12 -12.65
CA ASP A 151 -0.96 13.77 -13.01
C ASP A 151 -1.71 12.99 -14.09
N ARG A 152 -1.00 12.53 -15.11
CA ARG A 152 -1.55 11.64 -16.15
C ARG A 152 -2.10 10.34 -15.57
N ILE A 153 -1.39 9.69 -14.64
CA ILE A 153 -1.85 8.48 -13.95
C ILE A 153 -3.15 8.76 -13.18
N PHE A 154 -3.19 9.84 -12.39
CA PHE A 154 -4.38 10.21 -11.62
C PHE A 154 -5.57 10.53 -12.54
N LYS A 155 -5.36 11.27 -13.63
CA LYS A 155 -6.40 11.53 -14.64
C LYS A 155 -6.98 10.25 -15.25
N GLN A 156 -6.14 9.25 -15.49
CA GLN A 156 -6.61 7.92 -15.94
C GLN A 156 -7.40 7.16 -14.87
N TRP A 157 -7.20 7.43 -13.58
CA TRP A 157 -8.03 6.84 -12.53
C TRP A 157 -9.38 7.57 -12.41
N ILE A 158 -9.38 8.90 -12.59
CA ILE A 158 -10.60 9.72 -12.56
C ILE A 158 -11.50 9.39 -13.76
N HIS A 159 -10.89 9.25 -14.94
CA HIS A 159 -11.55 8.91 -16.20
C HIS A 159 -10.82 7.74 -16.86
N PRO A 160 -11.16 6.49 -16.46
CA PRO A 160 -10.60 5.30 -17.08
C PRO A 160 -10.83 5.29 -18.60
N PRO A 161 -9.87 4.77 -19.39
CA PRO A 161 -10.05 4.64 -20.83
C PRO A 161 -11.24 3.73 -21.15
N SER A 162 -11.93 4.04 -22.26
CA SER A 162 -13.01 3.22 -22.80
C SER A 162 -12.56 2.56 -24.11
N PRO A 163 -12.68 1.23 -24.26
CA PRO A 163 -13.16 0.28 -23.25
C PRO A 163 -12.14 0.11 -22.11
N SER A 164 -12.63 -0.09 -20.89
CA SER A 164 -11.75 -0.35 -19.75
C SER A 164 -11.16 -1.76 -19.85
N PRO A 165 -9.88 -1.96 -19.49
CA PRO A 165 -9.30 -3.28 -19.47
C PRO A 165 -10.03 -4.13 -18.41
N SER A 166 -10.49 -5.32 -18.82
CA SER A 166 -11.11 -6.27 -17.88
C SER A 166 -10.05 -6.79 -16.92
N ILE A 167 -10.12 -6.34 -15.66
CA ILE A 167 -9.19 -6.76 -14.62
C ILE A 167 -9.28 -8.25 -14.34
N SER A 168 -10.49 -8.83 -14.39
CA SER A 168 -10.70 -10.28 -14.26
C SER A 168 -9.95 -11.07 -15.33
N LYS A 169 -10.02 -10.65 -16.61
CA LYS A 169 -9.25 -11.27 -17.70
C LYS A 169 -7.75 -11.07 -17.54
N ALA A 170 -7.31 -9.88 -17.10
CA ALA A 170 -5.90 -9.62 -16.84
C ALA A 170 -5.35 -10.50 -15.72
N TRP A 171 -6.12 -10.67 -14.64
CA TRP A 171 -5.79 -11.56 -13.53
C TRP A 171 -5.72 -13.03 -13.99
N ASP A 172 -6.75 -13.52 -14.66
CA ASP A 172 -6.79 -14.90 -15.16
C ASP A 172 -5.63 -15.20 -16.11
N SER A 173 -5.32 -14.27 -17.01
CA SER A 173 -4.17 -14.37 -17.91
C SER A 173 -2.84 -14.50 -17.13
N ARG A 174 -2.65 -13.71 -16.07
CA ARG A 174 -1.47 -13.80 -15.19
C ARG A 174 -1.41 -15.15 -14.48
N VAL A 175 -2.53 -15.67 -13.99
CA VAL A 175 -2.60 -17.00 -13.34
C VAL A 175 -2.28 -18.11 -14.34
N ARG A 176 -2.86 -18.08 -15.55
CA ARG A 176 -2.55 -19.03 -16.63
C ARG A 176 -1.09 -19.01 -17.00
N GLN A 177 -0.52 -17.83 -17.19
CA GLN A 177 0.88 -17.66 -17.53
C GLN A 177 1.78 -18.25 -16.43
N HIS A 178 1.49 -17.94 -15.17
CA HIS A 178 2.27 -18.42 -14.02
C HIS A 178 2.18 -19.94 -13.79
N LEU A 179 1.00 -20.54 -13.98
CA LEU A 179 0.79 -21.96 -13.73
C LEU A 179 1.12 -22.84 -14.94
N GLY A 180 1.04 -22.30 -16.15
CA GLY A 180 1.25 -23.02 -17.39
C GLY A 180 0.32 -24.23 -17.50
N THR A 181 0.89 -25.40 -17.78
CA THR A 181 0.17 -26.68 -17.88
C THR A 181 -0.57 -27.08 -16.61
N ARG A 182 -0.22 -26.50 -15.45
CA ARG A 182 -0.87 -26.80 -14.16
C ARG A 182 -2.14 -26.01 -13.91
N TYR A 183 -2.52 -25.11 -14.81
CA TYR A 183 -3.69 -24.23 -14.63
C TYR A 183 -5.01 -24.99 -14.44
N ASP A 184 -5.18 -26.12 -15.13
CA ASP A 184 -6.40 -26.94 -14.98
C ASP A 184 -6.47 -27.59 -13.59
N SER A 185 -5.31 -27.81 -12.96
CA SER A 185 -5.15 -28.26 -11.57
C SER A 185 -4.84 -27.12 -10.58
N ARG A 186 -5.22 -25.87 -10.91
CA ARG A 186 -4.80 -24.67 -10.14
C ARG A 186 -5.14 -24.69 -8.66
N LEU A 187 -6.26 -25.29 -8.26
CA LEU A 187 -6.64 -25.37 -6.84
C LEU A 187 -5.61 -26.15 -6.02
N GLY A 188 -5.06 -27.24 -6.56
CA GLY A 188 -3.96 -27.98 -5.93
C GLY A 188 -2.67 -27.16 -5.86
N CYS A 189 -2.39 -26.36 -6.90
CA CYS A 189 -1.25 -25.44 -6.88
C CYS A 189 -1.40 -24.34 -5.83
N PHE A 190 -2.61 -23.78 -5.67
CA PHE A 190 -2.89 -22.76 -4.66
C PHE A 190 -2.74 -23.33 -3.26
N ASP A 191 -3.29 -24.53 -3.01
CA ASP A 191 -3.13 -25.20 -1.72
C ASP A 191 -1.65 -25.47 -1.39
N TRP A 192 -0.89 -25.96 -2.38
CA TRP A 192 0.54 -26.18 -2.20
C TRP A 192 1.30 -24.88 -1.91
N ASP A 193 1.01 -23.80 -2.63
CA ASP A 193 1.61 -22.49 -2.35
C ASP A 193 1.29 -22.00 -0.93
N LEU A 194 0.04 -22.14 -0.48
CA LEU A 194 -0.35 -21.75 0.88
C LEU A 194 0.42 -22.56 1.93
N MET A 195 0.42 -23.89 1.80
CA MET A 195 1.05 -24.77 2.78
C MET A 195 2.57 -24.59 2.80
N MET A 196 3.20 -24.61 1.63
CA MET A 196 4.66 -24.70 1.50
C MET A 196 5.35 -23.34 1.45
N LYS A 197 4.66 -22.27 1.01
CA LYS A 197 5.27 -20.93 0.95
C LYS A 197 4.83 -20.01 2.08
N LEU A 198 3.57 -20.09 2.51
CA LEU A 198 3.04 -19.20 3.55
C LEU A 198 3.09 -19.87 4.93
N HIS A 199 2.46 -21.03 5.11
CA HIS A 199 2.33 -21.68 6.43
C HIS A 199 3.65 -22.21 6.98
N GLN A 200 4.52 -22.79 6.14
CA GLN A 200 5.88 -23.18 6.55
C GLN A 200 6.73 -22.00 7.05
N ARG A 201 6.38 -20.77 6.64
CA ARG A 201 7.00 -19.54 7.11
C ARG A 201 6.15 -18.83 8.17
N HIS A 202 5.42 -19.60 8.97
CA HIS A 202 4.64 -19.16 10.12
C HIS A 202 3.43 -18.24 9.83
N CYS A 203 3.01 -18.09 8.57
CA CYS A 203 1.81 -17.31 8.22
C CYS A 203 0.52 -18.17 8.30
N THR A 204 0.36 -18.95 9.38
CA THR A 204 -0.73 -19.93 9.53
C THR A 204 -2.11 -19.31 9.76
N VAL A 205 -2.16 -18.00 10.07
CA VAL A 205 -3.40 -17.24 10.22
C VAL A 205 -4.14 -17.05 8.90
N ILE A 206 -3.44 -17.16 7.77
CA ILE A 206 -4.04 -17.04 6.44
C ILE A 206 -4.90 -18.28 6.18
N ASN A 207 -6.21 -18.08 6.13
CA ASN A 207 -7.19 -19.13 5.91
C ASN A 207 -7.15 -19.67 4.47
N LYS A 208 -7.24 -20.99 4.33
CA LYS A 208 -7.24 -21.69 3.03
C LYS A 208 -8.32 -21.21 2.06
N GLN A 209 -9.56 -21.07 2.53
CA GLN A 209 -10.67 -20.69 1.66
C GLN A 209 -10.49 -19.26 1.13
N GLN A 210 -10.02 -18.35 1.99
CA GLN A 210 -9.79 -16.95 1.63
C GLN A 210 -8.61 -16.81 0.66
N TYR A 211 -7.51 -17.49 0.94
CA TYR A 211 -6.36 -17.50 0.04
C TYR A 211 -6.69 -18.07 -1.33
N ILE A 212 -7.41 -19.21 -1.40
CA ILE A 212 -7.84 -19.79 -2.68
C ILE A 212 -8.76 -18.83 -3.44
N ARG A 213 -9.76 -18.25 -2.76
CA ARG A 213 -10.69 -17.29 -3.38
C ARG A 213 -9.96 -16.06 -3.93
N TRP A 214 -8.99 -15.53 -3.17
CA TRP A 214 -8.15 -14.44 -3.63
C TRP A 214 -7.30 -14.85 -4.84
N ARG A 215 -6.66 -16.03 -4.83
CA ARG A 215 -5.88 -16.55 -5.98
C ARG A 215 -6.74 -16.66 -7.24
N GLU A 216 -8.02 -17.01 -7.10
CA GLU A 216 -8.95 -17.14 -8.22
C GLU A 216 -9.41 -15.80 -8.79
N ARG A 217 -9.68 -14.78 -7.94
CA ARG A 217 -10.38 -13.55 -8.36
C ARG A 217 -9.57 -12.27 -8.24
N GLY A 218 -8.52 -12.27 -7.41
CA GLY A 218 -7.76 -11.09 -7.02
C GLY A 218 -8.48 -10.19 -6.01
N VAL A 219 -9.55 -10.68 -5.37
CA VAL A 219 -10.29 -9.95 -4.33
C VAL A 219 -9.95 -10.59 -2.98
N ALA A 220 -9.24 -9.85 -2.12
CA ALA A 220 -8.74 -10.35 -0.84
C ALA A 220 -9.62 -9.96 0.35
N PHE A 221 -10.18 -8.75 0.31
CA PHE A 221 -10.93 -8.14 1.39
C PHE A 221 -12.37 -7.91 0.96
N GLU A 222 -13.20 -8.94 1.12
CA GLU A 222 -14.65 -8.86 0.89
C GLU A 222 -15.34 -8.35 2.16
N MET A 223 -16.00 -7.20 2.07
CA MET A 223 -16.71 -6.54 3.16
C MET A 223 -18.21 -6.72 2.99
N ARG A 224 -18.85 -7.38 3.97
CA ARG A 224 -20.32 -7.59 4.01
C ARG A 224 -20.84 -8.27 2.73
N GLU A 225 -22.09 -8.06 2.37
CA GLU A 225 -22.72 -8.53 1.12
C GLU A 225 -22.48 -7.54 -0.06
N GLY A 226 -21.26 -6.99 -0.14
CA GLY A 226 -20.90 -6.01 -1.16
C GLY A 226 -20.71 -6.62 -2.55
N LEU A 227 -21.26 -5.97 -3.58
CA LEU A 227 -21.00 -6.33 -4.98
C LEU A 227 -19.70 -5.68 -5.47
N TYR A 228 -18.70 -6.53 -5.78
CA TYR A 228 -17.41 -6.15 -6.34
C TYR A 228 -17.47 -6.20 -7.86
N GLN A 229 -17.76 -5.06 -8.48
CA GLN A 229 -18.05 -4.96 -9.93
C GLN A 229 -17.27 -3.83 -10.62
N SER A 230 -16.59 -2.99 -9.85
CA SER A 230 -15.81 -1.87 -10.38
C SER A 230 -14.33 -2.21 -10.34
N THR A 231 -13.63 -2.01 -11.45
CA THR A 231 -12.18 -2.25 -11.51
C THR A 231 -11.43 -1.28 -10.59
N ASN A 232 -10.54 -1.80 -9.77
CA ASN A 232 -9.58 -0.98 -9.03
C ASN A 232 -8.49 -0.47 -9.98
N HIS A 233 -8.67 0.72 -10.56
CA HIS A 233 -7.69 1.25 -11.51
C HIS A 233 -6.31 1.53 -10.91
N SER A 234 -6.20 1.59 -9.58
CA SER A 234 -4.92 1.81 -8.88
C SER A 234 -4.00 0.58 -8.85
N VAL A 235 -4.50 -0.63 -9.18
CA VAL A 235 -3.66 -1.85 -9.29
C VAL A 235 -3.19 -2.11 -10.73
N LEU A 236 -3.70 -1.35 -11.70
CA LEU A 236 -3.33 -1.51 -13.10
C LEU A 236 -2.09 -0.70 -13.42
N SER A 237 -1.18 -1.29 -14.20
CA SER A 237 0.01 -0.60 -14.71
C SER A 237 0.20 -0.86 -16.19
N THR A 238 0.94 0.02 -16.86
CA THR A 238 1.27 -0.17 -18.28
C THR A 238 2.67 -0.73 -18.40
N ARG A 239 2.83 -1.79 -19.21
CA ARG A 239 4.15 -2.35 -19.51
C ARG A 239 4.41 -2.40 -20.99
N ILE A 240 5.64 -2.12 -21.36
CA ILE A 240 6.10 -2.31 -22.73
C ILE A 240 6.56 -3.75 -22.87
N LEU A 241 5.88 -4.52 -23.73
CA LEU A 241 6.21 -5.90 -24.05
C LEU A 241 6.71 -5.97 -25.49
N ASN A 242 7.66 -6.88 -25.74
CA ASN A 242 8.08 -7.20 -27.10
C ASN A 242 7.12 -8.25 -27.66
N HIS A 243 6.40 -7.92 -28.72
CA HIS A 243 5.53 -8.84 -29.44
C HIS A 243 5.97 -8.91 -30.89
N ARG A 244 6.51 -10.06 -31.32
CA ARG A 244 6.95 -10.31 -32.70
C ARG A 244 7.93 -9.27 -33.27
N GLY A 245 8.77 -8.68 -32.42
CA GLY A 245 9.73 -7.64 -32.80
C GLY A 245 9.29 -6.21 -32.48
N ASP A 246 7.99 -5.98 -32.28
CA ASP A 246 7.43 -4.67 -31.96
C ASP A 246 7.30 -4.45 -30.45
N ARG A 247 7.47 -3.19 -30.01
CA ARG A 247 7.24 -2.77 -28.63
C ARG A 247 5.80 -2.31 -28.46
N VAL A 248 5.00 -3.09 -27.75
CA VAL A 248 3.58 -2.81 -27.50
C VAL A 248 3.37 -2.46 -26.03
N ALA A 249 2.71 -1.32 -25.77
CA ALA A 249 2.27 -0.95 -24.44
C ALA A 249 0.99 -1.73 -24.07
N VAL A 250 1.08 -2.59 -23.06
CA VAL A 250 -0.03 -3.40 -22.55
C VAL A 250 -0.38 -2.94 -21.14
N ARG A 251 -1.63 -2.52 -20.96
CA ARG A 251 -2.18 -2.16 -19.65
C ARG A 251 -2.84 -3.39 -19.02
N GLY A 252 -2.48 -3.70 -17.79
CA GLY A 252 -2.95 -4.90 -17.11
C GLY A 252 -2.57 -4.93 -15.63
N TYR A 253 -2.86 -6.04 -14.97
CA TYR A 253 -2.40 -6.31 -13.62
C TYR A 253 -1.02 -6.98 -13.67
N TRP A 254 -0.04 -6.36 -13.03
CA TRP A 254 1.35 -6.83 -13.04
C TRP A 254 1.92 -7.03 -11.64
N GLY A 255 1.03 -7.12 -10.64
CA GLY A 255 1.37 -7.36 -9.26
C GLY A 255 1.41 -8.83 -8.88
N ASP A 256 1.47 -9.04 -7.57
CA ASP A 256 1.62 -10.34 -6.94
C ASP A 256 0.30 -11.12 -6.96
N ILE A 257 0.34 -12.29 -7.58
CA ILE A 257 -0.77 -13.24 -7.56
C ILE A 257 -0.53 -14.39 -6.59
N VAL A 258 0.64 -14.52 -5.94
CA VAL A 258 1.02 -15.66 -5.08
C VAL A 258 1.04 -15.30 -3.59
N SER A 259 1.75 -14.26 -3.15
CA SER A 259 2.07 -14.11 -1.72
C SER A 259 0.92 -13.59 -0.86
N SER A 260 -0.08 -12.97 -1.49
CA SER A 260 -1.29 -12.37 -0.89
C SER A 260 -1.09 -11.06 -0.12
N PRO A 261 -2.09 -10.15 -0.14
CA PRO A 261 -2.00 -8.87 0.57
C PRO A 261 -2.06 -9.04 2.09
N TYR A 262 -2.49 -10.20 2.56
CA TYR A 262 -2.62 -10.54 3.98
C TYR A 262 -1.28 -10.45 4.72
N LEU A 263 -0.15 -10.63 4.04
CA LEU A 263 1.18 -10.49 4.64
C LEU A 263 1.46 -9.08 5.21
N SER A 264 0.75 -8.07 4.70
CA SER A 264 1.02 -6.66 5.04
C SER A 264 0.42 -6.26 6.37
N PHE A 265 -0.81 -6.69 6.62
CA PHE A 265 -1.60 -6.27 7.77
C PHE A 265 -2.36 -7.41 8.44
N GLY A 266 -2.20 -8.66 8.01
CA GLY A 266 -3.04 -9.79 8.44
C GLY A 266 -2.31 -10.87 9.23
N ILE A 267 -0.99 -10.80 9.36
CA ILE A 267 -0.16 -11.88 9.91
C ILE A 267 0.43 -11.63 11.30
N GLU A 268 0.54 -10.38 11.73
CA GLU A 268 1.14 -10.00 13.02
C GLU A 268 0.29 -8.95 13.73
N THR A 269 0.05 -9.15 15.03
CA THR A 269 -0.65 -8.18 15.87
C THR A 269 -0.20 -8.27 17.32
N ASP A 270 -0.12 -7.11 17.97
CA ASP A 270 0.13 -7.00 19.41
C ASP A 270 -1.06 -7.54 20.23
N ASN A 271 -2.26 -7.59 19.62
CA ASN A 271 -3.45 -8.13 20.27
C ASN A 271 -3.51 -9.66 20.19
N LYS A 272 -2.93 -10.32 21.19
CA LYS A 272 -2.88 -11.79 21.32
C LYS A 272 -4.24 -12.48 21.24
N THR A 273 -5.35 -11.79 21.53
CA THR A 273 -6.69 -12.39 21.44
C THR A 273 -7.10 -12.72 20.02
N LEU A 274 -6.57 -11.98 19.03
CA LEU A 274 -6.85 -12.19 17.61
C LEU A 274 -6.08 -13.38 17.04
N MET A 275 -4.99 -13.79 17.69
CA MET A 275 -4.15 -14.92 17.28
C MET A 275 -4.49 -16.22 18.04
N LYS A 276 -5.61 -16.24 18.77
CA LYS A 276 -6.05 -17.42 19.52
C LYS A 276 -6.45 -18.54 18.56
N THR A 277 -5.94 -19.73 18.83
CA THR A 277 -6.31 -20.96 18.14
C THR A 277 -7.24 -21.83 18.99
N GLN A 278 -8.22 -22.47 18.36
CA GLN A 278 -9.07 -23.50 18.94
C GLN A 278 -9.03 -24.72 18.01
N ASN A 279 -8.77 -25.91 18.55
CA ASN A 279 -8.62 -27.15 17.76
C ASN A 279 -7.60 -27.02 16.60
N GLY A 280 -6.48 -26.32 16.85
CA GLY A 280 -5.44 -26.09 15.83
C GLY A 280 -5.81 -25.09 14.72
N GLN A 281 -6.97 -24.43 14.79
CA GLN A 281 -7.40 -23.42 13.83
C GLN A 281 -7.54 -22.04 14.47
N HIS A 282 -7.18 -20.98 13.76
CA HIS A 282 -7.34 -19.60 14.24
C HIS A 282 -8.81 -19.21 14.38
N THR A 283 -9.16 -18.64 15.54
CA THR A 283 -10.53 -18.20 15.86
C THR A 283 -10.94 -16.94 15.11
N LYS A 284 -9.97 -16.10 14.73
CA LYS A 284 -10.16 -14.92 13.87
C LYS A 284 -9.37 -15.12 12.57
N ARG A 285 -9.96 -14.66 11.46
CA ARG A 285 -9.37 -14.74 10.11
C ARG A 285 -8.48 -13.55 9.82
N GLU A 286 -7.55 -13.69 8.88
CA GLU A 286 -6.61 -12.66 8.42
C GLU A 286 -7.29 -11.35 7.97
N VAL A 287 -8.48 -11.43 7.35
CA VAL A 287 -9.29 -10.24 7.01
C VAL A 287 -9.73 -9.50 8.29
N GLY A 288 -10.16 -10.23 9.31
CA GLY A 288 -10.55 -9.67 10.61
C GLY A 288 -9.34 -9.11 11.37
N VAL A 289 -8.19 -9.77 11.30
CA VAL A 289 -6.92 -9.28 11.85
C VAL A 289 -6.52 -7.98 11.18
N SER A 290 -6.55 -7.93 9.84
CA SER A 290 -6.27 -6.72 9.05
C SER A 290 -7.21 -5.57 9.38
N PHE A 291 -8.51 -5.88 9.53
CA PHE A 291 -9.51 -4.88 9.89
C PHE A 291 -9.26 -4.30 11.29
N VAL A 292 -8.90 -5.13 12.27
CA VAL A 292 -8.61 -4.66 13.62
C VAL A 292 -7.30 -3.88 13.68
N LEU A 293 -6.25 -4.39 13.03
CA LEU A 293 -4.93 -3.77 12.98
C LEU A 293 -4.93 -2.43 12.27
N ILE A 294 -5.73 -2.28 11.22
CA ILE A 294 -5.83 -1.01 10.52
C ILE A 294 -6.85 -0.11 11.23
N GLY A 295 -7.99 -0.64 11.66
CA GLY A 295 -9.19 0.16 11.89
C GLY A 295 -9.77 0.22 13.30
N ARG A 296 -9.29 -0.49 14.32
CA ARG A 296 -9.80 -0.26 15.69
C ARG A 296 -9.04 0.87 16.39
N GLY A 297 -9.55 1.36 17.52
CA GLY A 297 -8.94 2.43 18.31
C GLY A 297 -7.47 2.17 18.69
N GLU A 298 -7.10 0.90 18.87
CA GLU A 298 -5.73 0.44 19.11
C GLU A 298 -4.95 0.09 17.82
N GLY A 299 -5.61 0.07 16.66
CA GLY A 299 -5.00 -0.18 15.35
C GLY A 299 -4.35 1.07 14.76
N VAL A 300 -3.64 0.92 13.65
CA VAL A 300 -2.88 1.97 12.94
C VAL A 300 -3.70 3.25 12.77
N PHE A 301 -4.90 3.17 12.19
CA PHE A 301 -5.72 4.37 11.97
C PHE A 301 -6.29 4.92 13.28
N GLY A 302 -6.62 4.07 14.26
CA GLY A 302 -7.06 4.53 15.59
C GLY A 302 -5.96 5.28 16.33
N GLN A 303 -4.74 4.74 16.33
CA GLN A 303 -3.55 5.39 16.89
C GLN A 303 -3.27 6.70 16.14
N MET A 304 -3.31 6.70 14.81
CA MET A 304 -3.19 7.92 14.02
C MET A 304 -4.29 8.95 14.34
N VAL A 305 -5.55 8.53 14.55
CA VAL A 305 -6.64 9.42 14.97
C VAL A 305 -6.31 10.10 16.30
N SER A 306 -5.79 9.35 17.28
CA SER A 306 -5.36 9.90 18.57
C SER A 306 -4.28 10.97 18.39
N TYR A 307 -3.27 10.72 17.54
CA TYR A 307 -2.27 11.73 17.18
C TYR A 307 -2.86 12.96 16.46
N MET A 308 -3.78 12.73 15.53
CA MET A 308 -4.41 13.79 14.73
C MET A 308 -5.28 14.74 15.57
N LEU A 309 -5.85 14.28 16.67
CA LEU A 309 -6.77 15.03 17.54
C LEU A 309 -6.08 15.68 18.75
N MET A 310 -4.77 15.51 18.94
CA MET A 310 -4.04 16.12 20.06
C MET A 310 -4.00 17.66 19.95
N PRO A 311 -4.39 18.41 21.00
CA PRO A 311 -4.31 19.87 21.00
C PRO A 311 -2.84 20.32 20.95
N ARG A 312 -2.59 21.49 20.34
CA ARG A 312 -1.28 22.15 20.45
C ARG A 312 -0.93 22.30 21.93
N VAL A 313 0.30 21.95 22.31
CA VAL A 313 0.99 22.71 23.36
C VAL A 313 1.25 24.09 22.74
N ALA A 314 0.24 24.96 22.77
CA ALA A 314 0.38 26.33 22.35
C ALA A 314 0.87 27.14 23.56
N ASP A 315 1.98 27.84 23.36
CA ASP A 315 2.25 29.08 24.07
C ASP A 315 0.96 29.90 24.18
N LYS A 316 0.75 30.45 25.36
CA LYS A 316 -0.45 31.20 25.74
C LYS A 316 -0.83 32.21 24.65
N GLY A 317 -1.96 31.99 23.98
CA GLY A 317 -2.67 33.04 23.24
C GLY A 317 -2.78 32.88 21.72
N SER A 318 -3.51 31.87 21.23
CA SER A 318 -4.27 32.00 19.97
C SER A 318 -5.34 30.92 19.85
N TYR A 319 -6.59 31.27 20.17
CA TYR A 319 -7.76 30.48 19.78
C TYR A 319 -8.09 30.81 18.32
N GLY A 320 -7.59 30.00 17.40
CA GLY A 320 -7.95 30.05 15.98
C GLY A 320 -8.78 28.83 15.59
N LEU A 321 -9.94 29.07 14.96
CA LEU A 321 -10.82 28.07 14.35
C LEU A 321 -10.07 27.18 13.34
N GLY A 322 -10.41 25.88 13.34
CA GLY A 322 -10.05 24.93 12.29
C GLY A 322 -8.92 23.98 12.70
N GLY A 323 -9.26 22.85 13.31
CA GLY A 323 -8.32 21.77 13.66
C GLY A 323 -7.70 21.15 12.41
N LEU A 324 -6.61 21.75 11.93
CA LEU A 324 -5.70 21.15 10.96
C LEU A 324 -4.97 19.99 11.64
N LEU A 325 -4.92 18.86 10.93
CA LEU A 325 -4.16 17.68 11.31
C LEU A 325 -2.70 18.07 11.60
N ASN A 326 -2.20 17.78 12.79
CA ASN A 326 -0.86 18.20 13.22
C ASN A 326 0.23 17.30 12.63
N PHE A 327 0.38 17.32 11.30
CA PHE A 327 1.41 16.60 10.56
C PHE A 327 2.65 17.44 10.25
N ASN A 328 2.80 18.64 10.84
CA ASN A 328 3.99 19.48 10.62
C ASN A 328 5.31 18.79 11.00
N ARG A 329 5.25 17.75 11.82
CA ARG A 329 6.38 16.94 12.28
C ARG A 329 6.65 15.71 11.42
N ILE A 330 5.79 15.39 10.45
CA ILE A 330 5.93 14.25 9.56
C ILE A 330 6.11 14.77 8.14
N LYS A 331 7.17 14.35 7.47
CA LYS A 331 7.38 14.61 6.04
C LYS A 331 7.76 13.31 5.34
N ILE A 332 7.08 13.02 4.24
CA ILE A 332 7.27 11.84 3.40
C ILE A 332 7.64 12.35 2.01
N HIS A 333 8.93 12.32 1.71
CA HIS A 333 9.52 12.82 0.49
C HIS A 333 9.58 11.72 -0.55
N TYR A 334 8.88 11.88 -1.68
CA TYR A 334 8.91 10.93 -2.79
C TYR A 334 9.99 11.28 -3.81
N MET A 335 10.73 10.25 -4.21
CA MET A 335 11.80 10.30 -5.21
C MET A 335 11.64 9.14 -6.19
N TYR A 336 12.07 9.35 -7.42
CA TYR A 336 12.03 8.34 -8.49
C TYR A 336 13.45 7.93 -8.88
N PHE A 337 13.68 6.61 -9.02
CA PHE A 337 14.97 5.88 -9.04
C PHE A 337 16.03 6.32 -10.08
N ILE A 338 15.80 7.37 -10.86
CA ILE A 338 16.77 7.87 -11.84
C ILE A 338 17.93 8.66 -11.18
N ASN A 339 17.81 9.04 -9.90
CA ASN A 339 18.83 9.83 -9.18
C ASN A 339 19.76 9.02 -8.26
N VAL A 340 20.54 8.08 -8.83
CA VAL A 340 21.59 7.32 -8.10
C VAL A 340 22.58 8.24 -7.36
N LEU A 341 22.86 9.42 -7.92
CA LEU A 341 23.75 10.42 -7.31
C LEU A 341 23.24 10.94 -5.96
N PHE A 342 21.91 11.10 -5.82
CA PHE A 342 21.31 11.54 -4.56
C PHE A 342 21.38 10.45 -3.50
N LEU A 343 21.19 9.18 -3.87
CA LEU A 343 21.36 8.05 -2.94
C LEU A 343 22.79 8.03 -2.38
N ILE A 344 23.80 8.26 -3.22
CA ILE A 344 25.20 8.37 -2.81
C ILE A 344 25.41 9.56 -1.86
N MET A 345 24.81 10.72 -2.13
CA MET A 345 24.92 11.90 -1.27
C MET A 345 24.18 11.72 0.08
N PHE A 346 22.99 11.13 0.07
CA PHE A 346 22.24 10.80 1.28
C PHE A 346 22.98 9.80 2.17
N LEU A 347 23.67 8.82 1.55
CA LEU A 347 24.52 7.84 2.22
C LEU A 347 25.85 8.42 2.74
N ARG A 348 26.31 9.55 2.18
CA ARG A 348 27.53 10.24 2.64
C ARG A 348 27.28 11.19 3.83
N ASN A 349 26.09 11.77 3.93
CA ASN A 349 25.82 12.84 4.92
C ASN A 349 25.27 12.35 6.28
N ASN A 350 24.76 11.13 6.43
CA ASN A 350 24.30 10.64 7.73
C ASN A 350 25.35 9.70 8.36
N LYS A 351 26.03 10.14 9.41
CA LYS A 351 27.17 9.41 10.01
C LYS A 351 26.83 8.13 10.78
N THR A 352 25.55 7.73 10.86
CA THR A 352 25.12 6.51 11.56
C THR A 352 23.97 5.84 10.83
N TYR A 353 24.21 4.65 10.27
CA TYR A 353 23.19 3.82 9.63
C TYR A 353 23.00 2.52 10.41
N SER A 354 21.75 2.24 10.80
CA SER A 354 21.34 0.88 11.13
C SER A 354 20.72 0.29 9.87
N ARG A 355 21.44 -0.62 9.20
CA ARG A 355 20.93 -1.29 8.00
C ARG A 355 20.08 -2.49 8.43
N MET A 356 18.76 -2.37 8.33
CA MET A 356 17.87 -3.53 8.33
C MET A 356 17.78 -4.05 6.89
N ASN A 357 18.45 -5.17 6.61
CA ASN A 357 18.11 -5.97 5.45
C ASN A 357 16.92 -6.85 5.85
N VAL A 358 15.79 -6.67 5.19
CA VAL A 358 14.60 -7.49 5.41
C VAL A 358 14.45 -8.37 4.18
N SER A 359 14.64 -9.67 4.35
CA SER A 359 14.66 -10.69 3.29
C SER A 359 13.30 -11.30 3.04
#